data_AF-A0A0B8P8Z2-F1
#
_entry.id   AF-A0A0B8P8Z2-F1
#
_cell.length_a   1.000
_cell.length_b   1.000
_cell.length_c   1.000
_cell.angle_alpha   90.00
_cell.angle_beta   90.00
_cell.angle_gamma   90.00
#
_symmetry.space_group_name_H-M   'P 1'
#
loop_
_entity.id
_entity.type
_entity.pdbx_description
1 polymer ?
#
loop_
_entity_poly.entity_id
_entity_poly.type
_entity_poly.pdbx_seq_one_letter_code
_entity_poly.pdbx_strand_id
1 'polypeptide(L)'
;MKKFVYLARKFLSKYDLLDTAGRRAYITFQTTIFRLRFFNSTINQNKFIFECFSGRSISDSPYSIYLMLTKLRPDAEYIWVTNIEARAEHRSILGDSVKLVDYRSNEYFKEYSQSAYWISNCRIPLSIHKNKDQTYVQTWHGTPLKKLGCDIGFSSTNASSKVGNDLVYVNEGRRVDFFISPSRYASNCFKTAFKINSSAILETGYPRNDILVTHSCNRDYITR
;
A
#
# COMPACT_ATOMS: atom_id res chain seq x y z
N MET A 1 -6.83 15.90 21.17
CA MET A 1 -7.02 14.46 20.85
C MET A 1 -5.73 13.72 20.46
N LYS A 2 -4.92 14.20 19.49
CA LYS A 2 -3.68 13.51 19.02
C LYS A 2 -2.63 13.27 20.13
N LYS A 3 -2.42 14.22 21.05
CA LYS A 3 -1.45 14.11 22.15
C LYS A 3 -1.85 13.04 23.18
N PHE A 4 -3.14 12.94 23.51
CA PHE A 4 -3.66 11.92 24.43
C PHE A 4 -3.52 10.50 23.85
N VAL A 5 -3.90 10.31 22.58
CA VAL A 5 -3.71 9.03 21.87
C VAL A 5 -2.23 8.64 21.81
N TYR A 6 -1.34 9.60 21.55
CA TYR A 6 0.10 9.36 21.57
C TYR A 6 0.61 8.93 22.95
N LEU A 7 0.21 9.64 24.02
CA LEU A 7 0.61 9.30 25.39
C LEU A 7 0.08 7.92 25.81
N ALA A 8 -1.17 7.60 25.47
CA ALA A 8 -1.75 6.28 25.72
C ALA A 8 -0.96 5.18 24.98
N ARG A 9 -0.62 5.39 23.70
CA ARG A 9 0.21 4.45 22.93
C ARG A 9 1.61 4.29 23.52
N LYS A 10 2.24 5.38 23.96
CA LYS A 10 3.55 5.37 24.60
C LYS A 10 3.53 4.68 25.97
N PHE A 11 2.42 4.74 26.68
CA PHE A 11 2.23 3.99 27.92
C PHE A 11 2.08 2.49 27.63
N LEU A 12 1.19 2.14 26.68
CA LEU A 12 0.95 0.75 26.29
C LEU A 12 2.18 0.09 25.67
N SER A 13 3.03 0.84 24.97
CA SER A 13 4.27 0.31 24.39
C SER A 13 5.30 -0.16 25.42
N LYS A 14 5.10 0.13 26.72
CA LYS A 14 5.90 -0.45 27.81
C LYS A 14 5.48 -1.88 28.16
N TYR A 15 4.29 -2.31 27.73
CA TYR A 15 3.70 -3.60 28.02
C TYR A 15 3.42 -4.35 26.71
N ASP A 16 4.45 -5.02 26.19
CA ASP A 16 4.42 -5.68 24.87
C ASP A 16 3.20 -6.56 24.66
N LEU A 17 2.82 -7.36 25.67
CA LEU A 17 1.67 -8.26 25.60
C LEU A 17 0.34 -7.51 25.47
N LEU A 18 0.17 -6.41 26.21
CA LEU A 18 -1.04 -5.58 26.16
C LEU A 18 -1.14 -4.78 24.85
N ASP A 19 -0.05 -4.16 24.38
CA ASP A 19 -0.02 -3.46 23.09
C ASP A 19 -0.32 -4.43 21.93
N THR A 20 0.29 -5.62 21.97
CA THR A 20 0.09 -6.65 20.93
C THR A 20 -1.33 -7.20 20.96
N ALA A 21 -1.87 -7.56 22.14
CA ALA A 21 -3.23 -8.07 22.28
C ALA A 21 -4.26 -7.02 21.84
N GLY A 22 -4.09 -5.76 22.27
CA GLY A 22 -4.96 -4.65 21.89
C GLY A 22 -4.94 -4.40 20.37
N ARG A 23 -3.77 -4.42 19.74
CA ARG A 23 -3.65 -4.30 18.28
C ARG A 23 -4.31 -5.45 17.55
N ARG A 24 -4.08 -6.69 18.00
CA ARG A 24 -4.70 -7.88 17.39
C ARG A 24 -6.21 -7.78 17.51
N ALA A 25 -6.75 -7.47 18.70
CA ALA A 25 -8.18 -7.30 18.91
C ALA A 25 -8.75 -6.20 18.00
N TYR A 26 -8.08 -5.04 17.91
CA TYR A 26 -8.50 -3.94 17.04
C TYR A 26 -8.51 -4.32 15.55
N ILE A 27 -7.43 -4.95 15.06
CA ILE A 27 -7.33 -5.40 13.66
C ILE A 27 -8.42 -6.43 13.37
N THR A 28 -8.60 -7.43 14.24
CA THR A 28 -9.63 -8.45 14.07
C THR A 28 -11.02 -7.82 14.05
N PHE A 29 -11.33 -6.93 15.00
CA PHE A 29 -12.61 -6.23 15.06
C PHE A 29 -12.91 -5.44 13.79
N GLN A 30 -11.96 -4.63 13.32
CA GLN A 30 -12.13 -3.83 12.10
C GLN A 30 -12.26 -4.70 10.85
N THR A 31 -11.47 -5.77 10.76
CA THR A 31 -11.55 -6.73 9.65
C THR A 31 -12.88 -7.48 9.65
N THR A 32 -13.42 -7.83 10.82
CA THR A 32 -14.73 -8.44 10.96
C THR A 32 -15.83 -7.48 10.51
N ILE A 33 -15.78 -6.20 10.91
CA ILE A 33 -16.71 -5.19 10.42
C ILE A 33 -16.64 -5.07 8.90
N PHE A 34 -15.44 -5.00 8.33
CA PHE A 34 -15.25 -4.94 6.88
C PHE A 34 -15.88 -6.15 6.18
N ARG A 35 -15.60 -7.37 6.67
CA ARG A 35 -16.18 -8.61 6.13
C ARG A 35 -17.69 -8.61 6.22
N LEU A 36 -18.27 -8.25 7.37
CA LEU A 36 -19.73 -8.18 7.56
C LEU A 36 -20.37 -7.12 6.68
N ARG A 37 -19.70 -6.00 6.44
CA ARG A 37 -20.22 -4.92 5.59
C ARG A 37 -20.21 -5.28 4.11
N PHE A 38 -19.22 -6.05 3.67
CA PHE A 38 -18.99 -6.36 2.26
C PHE A 38 -19.10 -7.86 1.94
N PHE A 39 -19.78 -8.65 2.78
CA PHE A 39 -19.89 -10.10 2.62
C PHE A 39 -20.55 -10.52 1.29
N ASN A 40 -21.46 -9.70 0.77
CA ASN A 40 -22.14 -9.90 -0.52
C ASN A 40 -21.49 -9.12 -1.68
N SER A 41 -20.34 -8.46 -1.47
CA SER A 41 -19.67 -7.75 -2.55
C SER A 41 -19.08 -8.75 -3.53
N THR A 42 -19.40 -8.60 -4.82
CA THR A 42 -18.79 -9.38 -5.89
C THR A 42 -17.50 -8.70 -6.34
N ILE A 43 -16.44 -9.48 -6.49
CA ILE A 43 -15.15 -9.00 -7.00
C ILE A 43 -15.24 -8.87 -8.52
N ASN A 44 -14.98 -7.69 -9.05
CA ASN A 44 -14.92 -7.41 -10.48
C ASN A 44 -13.50 -7.68 -11.01
N GLN A 45 -13.36 -8.72 -11.84
CA GLN A 45 -12.08 -9.15 -12.44
C GLN A 45 -11.49 -8.18 -13.46
N ASN A 46 -12.23 -7.13 -13.83
CA ASN A 46 -11.78 -6.07 -14.72
C ASN A 46 -11.53 -4.75 -13.99
N LYS A 47 -11.38 -4.78 -12.66
CA LYS A 47 -11.32 -3.59 -11.81
C LYS A 47 -10.01 -3.50 -11.02
N PHE A 48 -9.39 -2.32 -11.10
CA PHE A 48 -8.08 -2.01 -10.55
C PHE A 48 -8.18 -0.80 -9.63
N ILE A 49 -7.62 -0.89 -8.42
CA ILE A 49 -7.49 0.23 -7.50
C ILE A 49 -6.02 0.58 -7.30
N PHE A 50 -5.72 1.88 -7.38
CA PHE A 50 -4.38 2.45 -7.24
C PHE A 50 -4.32 3.37 -6.03
N GLU A 51 -3.27 3.22 -5.22
CA GLU A 51 -3.03 4.08 -4.06
C GLU A 51 -1.55 4.41 -3.92
N CYS A 52 -1.21 5.69 -4.02
CA CYS A 52 0.14 6.18 -3.72
C CYS A 52 0.16 6.97 -2.42
N PHE A 53 1.05 6.57 -1.51
CA PHE A 53 1.30 7.26 -0.23
C PHE A 53 0.03 7.63 0.55
N SER A 54 -0.95 6.73 0.60
CA SER A 54 -2.27 6.95 1.22
C SER A 54 -3.06 8.10 0.58
N GLY A 55 -3.14 8.07 -0.75
CA GLY A 55 -3.90 9.03 -1.56
C GLY A 55 -3.29 10.42 -1.63
N ARG A 56 -2.00 10.58 -1.31
CA ARG A 56 -1.34 11.90 -1.33
C ARG A 56 -0.86 12.33 -2.70
N SER A 57 -0.68 11.41 -3.65
CA SER A 57 -0.19 11.73 -4.99
C SER A 57 -0.75 10.80 -6.04
N ILE A 58 -0.75 11.24 -7.30
CA ILE A 58 -0.85 10.39 -8.49
C ILE A 58 0.54 10.37 -9.11
N SER A 59 1.35 9.38 -8.73
CA SER A 59 2.76 9.33 -9.14
C SER A 59 3.35 7.93 -8.96
N ASP A 60 4.67 7.83 -9.12
CA ASP A 60 5.46 6.67 -8.73
C ASP A 60 5.14 5.41 -9.55
N SER A 61 5.55 4.24 -9.06
CA SER A 61 5.39 2.98 -9.79
C SER A 61 3.93 2.62 -10.08
N PRO A 62 2.96 2.86 -9.18
CA PRO A 62 1.55 2.63 -9.50
C PRO A 62 1.06 3.47 -10.67
N TYR A 63 1.52 4.72 -10.83
CA TYR A 63 1.15 5.55 -11.98
C TYR A 63 1.74 5.04 -13.28
N SER A 64 3.01 4.62 -13.28
CA SER A 64 3.62 3.97 -14.45
C SER A 64 2.88 2.69 -14.86
N ILE A 65 2.49 1.86 -13.88
CA ILE A 65 1.67 0.66 -14.11
C ILE A 65 0.30 1.04 -14.70
N TYR A 66 -0.35 2.06 -14.14
CA TYR A 66 -1.63 2.56 -14.64
C TYR A 66 -1.55 2.99 -16.12
N LEU A 67 -0.53 3.79 -16.49
CA LEU A 67 -0.34 4.24 -17.86
C LEU A 67 -0.12 3.10 -18.86
N MET A 68 0.51 2.01 -18.43
CA MET A 68 0.67 0.82 -19.28
C MET A 68 -0.64 0.02 -19.34
N LEU A 69 -1.33 -0.15 -18.21
CA LEU A 69 -2.58 -0.90 -18.15
C LEU A 69 -3.67 -0.25 -19.00
N THR A 70 -3.80 1.08 -19.01
CA THR A 70 -4.82 1.76 -19.84
C THR A 70 -4.64 1.51 -21.33
N LYS A 71 -3.42 1.20 -21.78
CA LYS A 71 -3.13 0.79 -23.16
C LYS A 71 -3.44 -0.69 -23.40
N LEU A 72 -3.11 -1.55 -22.44
CA LEU A 72 -3.28 -3.01 -22.56
C LEU A 72 -4.71 -3.49 -22.30
N ARG A 73 -5.47 -2.75 -21.48
CA ARG A 73 -6.79 -3.10 -20.97
C ARG A 73 -7.71 -1.88 -20.95
N PRO A 74 -7.94 -1.22 -22.10
CA PRO A 74 -8.70 0.04 -22.15
C PRO A 74 -10.12 -0.08 -21.59
N ASP A 75 -10.72 -1.27 -21.65
CA ASP A 75 -12.07 -1.53 -21.15
C ASP A 75 -12.13 -1.79 -19.63
N ALA A 76 -11.00 -1.71 -18.91
CA ALA A 76 -10.95 -1.93 -17.47
C ALA A 76 -11.41 -0.70 -16.67
N GLU A 77 -11.92 -0.97 -15.46
CA GLU A 77 -12.29 0.08 -14.51
C GLU A 77 -11.09 0.45 -13.65
N TYR A 78 -10.70 1.73 -13.68
CA TYR A 78 -9.56 2.25 -12.94
C TYR A 78 -10.00 3.21 -11.84
N ILE A 79 -9.67 2.86 -10.60
CA ILE A 79 -9.99 3.62 -9.40
C ILE A 79 -8.69 4.18 -8.80
N TRP A 80 -8.68 5.46 -8.48
CA TRP A 80 -7.56 6.09 -7.79
C TRP A 80 -7.98 6.63 -6.42
N VAL A 81 -7.18 6.31 -5.41
CA VAL A 81 -7.33 6.83 -4.05
C VAL A 81 -6.72 8.23 -4.00
N THR A 82 -7.46 9.20 -3.47
CA THR A 82 -7.03 10.60 -3.27
C THR A 82 -7.28 11.05 -1.84
N ASN A 83 -6.70 12.16 -1.42
CA ASN A 83 -7.14 12.94 -0.28
C ASN A 83 -7.92 14.16 -0.76
N ILE A 84 -8.72 14.74 0.13
CA ILE A 84 -9.60 15.87 -0.23
C ILE A 84 -8.79 17.08 -0.67
N GLU A 85 -7.63 17.32 -0.06
CA GLU A 85 -6.76 18.46 -0.35
C GLU A 85 -6.06 18.34 -1.70
N ALA A 86 -5.81 17.12 -2.18
CA ALA A 86 -5.08 16.86 -3.42
C ALA A 86 -6.00 16.55 -4.61
N ARG A 87 -7.32 16.49 -4.40
CA ARG A 87 -8.29 16.00 -5.38
C ARG A 87 -8.29 16.79 -6.69
N ALA A 88 -8.14 18.12 -6.62
CA ALA A 88 -8.10 18.97 -7.81
C ALA A 88 -6.84 18.74 -8.66
N GLU A 89 -5.69 18.59 -8.01
CA GLU A 89 -4.44 18.20 -8.68
C GLU A 89 -4.55 16.80 -9.30
N HIS A 90 -5.14 15.85 -8.57
CA HIS A 90 -5.28 14.48 -9.06
C HIS A 90 -6.23 14.42 -10.26
N ARG A 91 -7.27 15.26 -10.28
CA ARG A 91 -8.16 15.45 -11.43
C ARG A 91 -7.42 15.99 -12.65
N SER A 92 -6.54 16.97 -12.49
CA SER A 92 -5.78 17.51 -13.63
C SER A 92 -4.82 16.50 -14.23
N ILE A 93 -4.29 15.56 -13.43
CA ILE A 93 -3.39 14.49 -13.89
C ILE A 93 -4.17 13.36 -14.59
N LEU A 94 -5.28 12.91 -14.01
CA LEU A 94 -5.99 11.70 -14.46
C LEU A 94 -7.13 11.97 -15.45
N GLY A 95 -7.62 13.21 -15.50
CA GLY A 95 -8.85 13.58 -16.19
C GLY A 95 -10.11 13.21 -15.39
N ASP A 96 -11.26 13.60 -15.95
CA ASP A 96 -12.57 13.45 -15.28
C ASP A 96 -13.16 12.05 -15.38
N SER A 97 -12.74 11.26 -16.38
CA SER A 97 -13.25 9.91 -16.61
C SER A 97 -12.80 8.88 -15.56
N VAL A 98 -11.67 9.12 -14.89
CA VAL A 98 -11.13 8.22 -13.87
C VAL A 98 -11.89 8.42 -12.55
N LYS A 99 -12.26 7.34 -11.86
CA LYS A 99 -12.96 7.49 -10.57
C LYS A 99 -11.97 7.78 -9.45
N LEU A 100 -12.17 8.89 -8.73
CA LEU A 100 -11.41 9.26 -7.53
C LEU A 100 -12.19 9.00 -6.25
N VAL A 101 -11.60 8.23 -5.34
CA VAL A 101 -12.18 7.91 -4.03
C VAL A 101 -11.33 8.44 -2.88
N ASP A 102 -11.97 9.09 -1.91
CA ASP A 102 -11.25 9.71 -0.81
C ASP A 102 -10.75 8.65 0.19
N TYR A 103 -9.50 8.76 0.61
CA TYR A 103 -8.84 7.82 1.53
C TYR A 103 -9.68 7.61 2.80
N ARG A 104 -9.96 6.35 3.14
CA ARG A 104 -10.79 5.92 4.29
C ARG A 104 -12.24 6.41 4.29
N SER A 105 -12.76 6.90 3.16
CA SER A 105 -14.20 7.07 2.98
C SER A 105 -14.92 5.71 2.96
N ASN A 106 -16.26 5.73 3.03
CA ASN A 106 -17.05 4.50 2.83
C ASN A 106 -16.84 3.91 1.43
N GLU A 107 -16.72 4.75 0.42
CA GLU A 107 -16.48 4.32 -0.97
C GLU A 107 -15.10 3.68 -1.09
N TYR A 108 -14.06 4.21 -0.43
CA TYR A 108 -12.74 3.59 -0.37
C TYR A 108 -12.79 2.12 0.06
N PHE A 109 -13.50 1.81 1.16
CA PHE A 109 -13.61 0.42 1.62
C PHE A 109 -14.38 -0.47 0.64
N LYS A 110 -15.41 0.08 -0.01
CA LYS A 110 -16.21 -0.63 -1.03
C LYS A 110 -15.37 -0.91 -2.29
N GLU A 111 -14.59 0.05 -2.75
CA GLU A 111 -13.73 -0.14 -3.92
C GLU A 111 -12.66 -1.19 -3.68
N TYR A 112 -12.07 -1.21 -2.47
CA TYR A 112 -11.18 -2.29 -2.07
C TYR A 112 -11.86 -3.65 -1.95
N SER A 113 -13.15 -3.73 -1.57
CA SER A 113 -13.85 -5.01 -1.51
C SER A 113 -14.22 -5.57 -2.89
N GLN A 114 -14.34 -4.71 -3.90
CA GLN A 114 -14.79 -5.07 -5.25
C GLN A 114 -13.65 -5.17 -6.28
N SER A 115 -12.52 -4.48 -6.09
CA SER A 115 -11.43 -4.48 -7.06
C SER A 115 -10.66 -5.79 -7.03
N ALA A 116 -10.48 -6.44 -8.17
CA ALA A 116 -9.66 -7.65 -8.27
C ALA A 116 -8.17 -7.37 -8.11
N TYR A 117 -7.70 -6.17 -8.47
CA TYR A 117 -6.27 -5.82 -8.41
C TYR A 117 -6.05 -4.59 -7.56
N TRP A 118 -5.18 -4.70 -6.54
CA TRP A 118 -4.75 -3.60 -5.69
C TRP A 118 -3.31 -3.26 -6.03
N ILE A 119 -3.04 -2.03 -6.47
CA ILE A 119 -1.72 -1.57 -6.85
C ILE A 119 -1.34 -0.42 -5.94
N SER A 120 -0.37 -0.64 -5.06
CA SER A 120 0.08 0.41 -4.13
C SER A 120 1.58 0.44 -3.97
N ASN A 121 2.10 1.60 -3.58
CA ASN A 121 3.49 1.80 -3.16
C ASN A 121 3.64 1.98 -1.65
N CYS A 122 2.53 1.88 -0.91
CA CYS A 122 2.50 2.06 0.52
C CYS A 122 1.59 1.00 1.16
N ARG A 123 1.57 0.94 2.49
CA ARG A 123 0.76 -0.05 3.20
C ARG A 123 -0.72 0.28 3.09
N ILE A 124 -1.52 -0.71 2.77
CA ILE A 124 -2.98 -0.61 2.86
C ILE A 124 -3.40 -0.89 4.31
N PRO A 125 -4.40 -0.18 4.88
CA PRO A 125 -4.88 -0.46 6.23
C PRO A 125 -5.22 -1.94 6.45
N LEU A 126 -4.81 -2.49 7.60
CA LEU A 126 -5.13 -3.87 8.00
C LEU A 126 -6.62 -4.06 8.33
N SER A 127 -7.41 -2.98 8.40
CA SER A 127 -8.86 -3.05 8.49
C SER A 127 -9.52 -3.56 7.21
N ILE A 128 -8.83 -3.49 6.06
CA ILE A 128 -9.32 -4.01 4.78
C ILE A 128 -8.93 -5.48 4.67
N HIS A 129 -9.94 -6.33 4.52
CA HIS A 129 -9.72 -7.74 4.25
C HIS A 129 -9.44 -7.97 2.76
N LYS A 130 -8.32 -8.62 2.44
CA LYS A 130 -8.05 -9.09 1.06
C LYS A 130 -8.66 -10.47 0.88
N ASN A 131 -9.57 -10.60 -0.06
CA ASN A 131 -10.15 -11.88 -0.45
C ASN A 131 -9.18 -12.69 -1.32
N LYS A 132 -9.40 -14.00 -1.41
CA LYS A 132 -8.55 -14.93 -2.19
C LYS A 132 -8.54 -14.62 -3.70
N ASP A 133 -9.63 -14.11 -4.24
CA ASP A 133 -9.79 -13.80 -5.67
C ASP A 133 -9.32 -12.38 -6.02
N GLN A 134 -8.60 -11.73 -5.09
CA GLN A 134 -7.96 -10.43 -5.27
C GLN A 134 -6.45 -10.58 -5.24
N THR A 135 -5.78 -9.81 -6.09
CA THR A 135 -4.32 -9.74 -6.22
C THR A 135 -3.83 -8.39 -5.71
N TYR A 136 -2.94 -8.40 -4.72
CA TYR A 136 -2.28 -7.24 -4.17
C TYR A 136 -0.83 -7.16 -4.65
N VAL A 137 -0.59 -6.18 -5.52
CA VAL A 137 0.72 -5.79 -6.03
C VAL A 137 1.26 -4.62 -5.22
N GLN A 138 2.31 -4.90 -4.45
CA GLN A 138 3.03 -3.91 -3.67
C GLN A 138 4.31 -3.49 -4.41
N THR A 139 4.39 -2.23 -4.78
CA THR A 139 5.55 -1.68 -5.50
C THR A 139 6.60 -1.12 -4.55
N TRP A 140 6.25 -0.83 -3.30
CA TRP A 140 7.06 -0.04 -2.36
C TRP A 140 7.59 1.24 -3.04
N HIS A 141 8.57 1.91 -2.44
CA HIS A 141 8.94 3.26 -2.90
C HIS A 141 10.44 3.53 -2.87
N GLY A 142 11.28 2.50 -2.90
CA GLY A 142 12.72 2.68 -3.01
C GLY A 142 13.56 1.56 -2.45
N THR A 143 14.82 1.53 -2.90
CA THR A 143 15.87 0.71 -2.30
C THR A 143 16.06 1.13 -0.84
N PRO A 144 15.94 0.22 0.12
CA PRO A 144 16.05 0.56 1.53
C PRO A 144 17.49 0.93 1.88
N LEU A 145 17.70 2.13 2.42
CA LEU A 145 18.96 2.53 3.08
C LEU A 145 18.86 2.39 4.60
N LYS A 146 17.71 2.78 5.18
CA LYS A 146 17.41 2.66 6.61
C LYS A 146 16.72 1.32 6.87
N LYS A 147 16.88 0.78 8.08
CA LYS A 147 16.13 -0.41 8.51
C LYS A 147 14.62 -0.13 8.48
N LEU A 148 13.84 -1.08 7.97
CA LEU A 148 12.40 -0.99 7.77
C LEU A 148 11.68 -2.11 8.50
N GLY A 149 10.36 -1.95 8.68
CA GLY A 149 9.49 -3.03 9.13
C GLY A 149 9.95 -3.69 10.44
N CYS A 150 10.08 -5.00 10.41
CA CYS A 150 10.56 -5.85 11.52
C CYS A 150 12.04 -5.68 11.84
N ASP A 151 12.81 -5.05 10.95
CA ASP A 151 14.25 -4.86 11.16
C ASP A 151 14.55 -3.56 11.91
N ILE A 152 13.53 -2.72 12.14
CA ILE A 152 13.67 -1.49 12.94
C ILE A 152 14.08 -1.87 14.37
N GLY A 153 15.19 -1.29 14.84
CA GLY A 153 15.57 -1.38 16.24
C GLY A 153 14.60 -0.59 17.12
N PHE A 154 14.22 -1.14 18.26
CA PHE A 154 13.34 -0.47 19.22
C PHE A 154 14.15 0.06 20.41
N SER A 155 13.84 1.30 20.79
CA SER A 155 14.34 1.97 21.99
C SER A 155 13.17 2.34 22.91
N SER A 156 13.47 2.73 24.15
CA SER A 156 12.46 3.18 25.14
C SER A 156 11.67 4.43 24.73
N THR A 157 12.03 5.09 23.63
CA THR A 157 11.35 6.29 23.11
C THR A 157 10.30 6.00 22.04
N ASN A 158 10.25 4.78 21.51
CA ASN A 158 9.32 4.39 20.45
C ASN A 158 7.87 4.36 20.98
N ALA A 159 6.94 4.93 20.21
CA ALA A 159 5.51 4.99 20.55
C ALA A 159 4.74 3.68 20.24
N SER A 160 5.44 2.58 20.06
CA SER A 160 4.89 1.24 19.80
C SER A 160 5.89 0.21 20.31
N SER A 161 5.38 -0.95 20.76
CA SER A 161 6.27 -2.07 21.08
C SER A 161 6.86 -2.66 19.80
N LYS A 162 8.00 -3.35 19.93
CA LYS A 162 8.59 -4.10 18.82
C LYS A 162 7.60 -5.14 18.28
N VAL A 163 7.03 -5.94 19.17
CA VAL A 163 6.09 -7.02 18.83
C VAL A 163 4.84 -6.47 18.13
N GLY A 164 4.29 -5.36 18.63
CA GLY A 164 3.13 -4.70 18.03
C GLY A 164 3.42 -4.10 16.65
N ASN A 165 4.63 -3.60 16.42
CA ASN A 165 5.08 -3.15 15.10
C ASN A 165 5.26 -4.32 14.14
N ASP A 166 5.95 -5.38 14.58
CA ASP A 166 6.19 -6.59 13.80
C ASP A 166 4.86 -7.21 13.38
N LEU A 167 3.88 -7.26 14.29
CA LEU A 167 2.53 -7.72 13.97
C LEU A 167 1.91 -6.96 12.79
N VAL A 168 2.13 -5.65 12.68
CA VAL A 168 1.59 -4.87 11.55
C VAL A 168 2.30 -5.23 10.25
N TYR A 169 3.64 -5.28 10.25
CA TYR A 169 4.42 -5.55 9.03
C TYR A 169 4.32 -6.99 8.55
N VAL A 170 4.23 -7.95 9.47
CA VAL A 170 3.98 -9.37 9.16
C VAL A 170 2.61 -9.55 8.52
N ASN A 171 1.56 -8.91 9.05
CA ASN A 171 0.24 -8.98 8.43
C ASN A 171 0.19 -8.26 7.09
N GLU A 172 0.97 -7.19 6.91
CA GLU A 172 1.12 -6.58 5.59
C GLU A 172 1.73 -7.55 4.59
N GLY A 173 2.91 -8.10 4.90
CA GLY A 173 3.64 -9.00 4.00
C GLY A 173 2.85 -10.27 3.66
N ARG A 174 2.02 -10.78 4.58
CA ARG A 174 1.13 -11.93 4.34
C ARG A 174 0.02 -11.67 3.33
N ARG A 175 -0.39 -10.41 3.13
CA ARG A 175 -1.45 -10.07 2.16
C ARG A 175 -0.90 -9.82 0.76
N VAL A 176 0.40 -9.59 0.61
CA VAL A 176 1.01 -9.25 -0.67
C VAL A 176 1.13 -10.52 -1.52
N ASP A 177 0.58 -10.48 -2.73
CA ASP A 177 0.77 -11.56 -3.71
C ASP A 177 2.02 -11.33 -4.56
N PHE A 178 2.28 -10.07 -4.91
CA PHE A 178 3.49 -9.66 -5.65
C PHE A 178 4.14 -8.42 -5.03
N PHE A 179 5.44 -8.48 -4.78
CA PHE A 179 6.24 -7.39 -4.22
C PHE A 179 7.38 -7.02 -5.17
N ILE A 180 7.34 -5.82 -5.75
CA ILE A 180 8.39 -5.37 -6.69
C ILE A 180 9.67 -5.03 -5.94
N SER A 181 10.79 -5.54 -6.44
CA SER A 181 12.12 -5.29 -5.92
C SER A 181 13.04 -4.72 -6.99
N PRO A 182 13.81 -3.65 -6.68
CA PRO A 182 14.73 -3.05 -7.62
C PRO A 182 16.05 -3.81 -7.76
N SER A 183 16.36 -4.75 -6.87
CA SER A 183 17.61 -5.52 -6.87
C SER A 183 17.59 -6.67 -5.87
N ARG A 184 18.48 -7.64 -6.02
CA ARG A 184 18.72 -8.70 -5.02
C ARG A 184 19.02 -8.17 -3.62
N TYR A 185 19.74 -7.05 -3.52
CA TYR A 185 19.99 -6.39 -2.23
C TYR A 185 18.68 -5.98 -1.55
N ALA A 186 17.83 -5.25 -2.28
CA ALA A 186 16.55 -4.79 -1.77
C ALA A 186 15.62 -5.97 -1.43
N SER A 187 15.62 -7.03 -2.24
CA SER A 187 14.85 -8.25 -1.97
C SER A 187 15.21 -8.87 -0.63
N ASN A 188 16.50 -8.98 -0.32
CA ASN A 188 16.94 -9.54 0.96
C ASN A 188 16.44 -8.70 2.14
N CYS A 189 16.50 -7.37 2.02
CA CYS A 189 15.94 -6.47 3.03
C CYS A 189 14.42 -6.60 3.15
N PHE A 190 13.68 -6.70 2.04
CA PHE A 190 12.22 -6.80 2.09
C PHE A 190 11.72 -8.13 2.68
N LYS A 191 12.41 -9.24 2.40
CA LYS A 191 12.13 -10.55 3.00
C LYS A 191 12.16 -10.48 4.53
N THR A 192 13.18 -9.85 5.11
CA THR A 192 13.33 -9.77 6.57
C THR A 192 12.42 -8.72 7.20
N ALA A 193 12.31 -7.54 6.58
CA ALA A 193 11.55 -6.41 7.10
C ALA A 193 10.03 -6.64 7.07
N PHE A 194 9.51 -7.34 6.08
CA PHE A 194 8.06 -7.56 5.92
C PHE A 194 7.63 -9.02 6.10
N LYS A 195 8.58 -9.94 6.31
CA LYS A 195 8.33 -11.40 6.37
C LYS A 195 7.57 -11.92 5.14
N ILE A 196 7.95 -11.39 3.96
CA ILE A 196 7.37 -11.77 2.67
C ILE A 196 8.02 -13.06 2.18
N ASN A 197 7.23 -13.94 1.55
CA ASN A 197 7.74 -15.13 0.90
C ASN A 197 8.62 -14.74 -0.31
N SER A 198 9.78 -15.37 -0.47
CA SER A 198 10.67 -15.13 -1.61
C SER A 198 9.97 -15.29 -2.96
N SER A 199 9.00 -16.19 -3.08
CA SER A 199 8.25 -16.42 -4.32
C SER A 199 7.33 -15.25 -4.72
N ALA A 200 6.96 -14.39 -3.77
CA ALA A 200 6.15 -13.21 -4.05
C ALA A 200 7.01 -12.03 -4.54
N ILE A 201 8.34 -12.08 -4.40
CA ILE A 201 9.21 -10.97 -4.75
C ILE A 201 9.58 -11.03 -6.23
N LEU A 202 9.35 -9.94 -6.94
CA LEU A 202 9.67 -9.77 -8.35
C LEU A 202 10.86 -8.83 -8.49
N GLU A 203 12.04 -9.37 -8.81
CA GLU A 203 13.27 -8.60 -9.04
C GLU A 203 13.32 -8.01 -10.45
N THR A 204 12.48 -7.02 -10.72
CA THR A 204 12.27 -6.46 -12.07
C THR A 204 12.81 -5.05 -12.25
N GLY A 205 13.25 -4.37 -11.19
CA GLY A 205 13.33 -2.90 -11.22
C GLY A 205 11.98 -2.26 -10.93
N TYR A 206 11.98 -0.94 -10.68
CA TYR A 206 10.74 -0.21 -10.45
C TYR A 206 10.14 0.33 -11.75
N PRO A 207 8.82 0.18 -11.99
CA PRO A 207 8.14 0.77 -13.14
C PRO A 207 8.35 2.28 -13.31
N ARG A 208 8.49 3.03 -12.20
CA ARG A 208 8.80 4.47 -12.27
C ARG A 208 10.17 4.79 -12.89
N ASN A 209 11.08 3.82 -12.92
CA ASN A 209 12.42 3.99 -13.46
C ASN A 209 12.50 3.63 -14.95
N ASP A 210 11.45 3.08 -15.56
CA ASP A 210 11.44 2.71 -16.98
C ASP A 210 11.78 3.92 -17.86
N ILE A 211 11.29 5.09 -17.47
CA ILE A 211 11.55 6.34 -18.19
C ILE A 211 13.03 6.75 -18.14
N LEU A 212 13.74 6.44 -17.05
CA LEU A 212 15.17 6.73 -16.92
C LEU A 212 16.01 5.90 -17.89
N VAL A 213 15.54 4.68 -18.22
CA VAL A 213 16.22 3.80 -19.16
C VAL A 213 15.83 4.15 -20.60
N THR A 214 14.53 4.20 -20.87
CA THR A 214 13.99 4.39 -22.22
C THR A 214 14.23 5.79 -22.79
N HIS A 215 14.38 6.81 -21.95
CA HIS A 215 14.61 8.20 -22.37
C HIS A 215 16.02 8.70 -22.02
N SER A 216 16.94 7.81 -21.63
CA SER A 216 18.32 8.16 -21.23
C SER A 216 19.09 8.99 -22.26
N CYS A 217 18.81 8.82 -23.56
CA CYS A 217 19.44 9.58 -24.64
C CYS A 217 18.56 10.70 -25.23
N ASN A 218 17.33 10.88 -24.73
CA ASN A 218 16.39 11.87 -25.27
C ASN A 218 16.63 13.24 -24.62
N ARG A 219 17.51 14.06 -25.22
CA ARG A 219 17.90 15.38 -24.68
C ARG A 219 16.70 16.31 -24.51
N ASP A 220 15.77 16.32 -25.46
CA ASP A 220 14.58 17.18 -25.40
C ASP A 220 13.67 16.82 -24.23
N TYR A 221 13.61 15.53 -23.87
CA TYR A 221 12.87 15.05 -22.71
C TYR A 221 13.56 15.41 -21.39
N ILE A 222 14.89 15.36 -21.36
CA ILE A 222 15.70 15.65 -20.16
C ILE A 222 15.67 17.14 -19.79
N THR A 223 15.53 18.03 -20.77
CA THR A 223 15.57 19.49 -20.55
C THR A 223 14.21 20.16 -20.34
N ARG A 224 13.11 19.39 -20.33
CA ARG A 224 11.77 19.89 -19.99
C ARG A 224 11.53 19.93 -18.49
#